data_AF-A0A4P9WHQ4-F1
#
_entry.id   AF-A0A4P9WHQ4-F1
#
_cell.length_a   1.000
_cell.length_b   1.000
_cell.length_c   1.000
_cell.angle_alpha   90.00
_cell.angle_beta   90.00
_cell.angle_gamma   90.00
#
_symmetry.space_group_name_H-M   'P 1'
#
loop_
_entity.id
_entity.type
_entity.pdbx_description
1 polymer ?
#
loop_
_entity_poly.entity_id
_entity_poly.type
_entity_poly.pdbx_seq_one_letter_code
_entity_poly.pdbx_strand_id
1 'polypeptide(L)' 'QILNNPCSYFSPFQFEITFQVISALKEDLEFKIVYVGSAQGEQHDQTLESVMVGPLPVGVSKFILEVSP' A
#
# COMPACT_ATOMS: atom_id res chain seq x y z
N GLN A 1 1.58 4.86 -8.66
CA GLN A 1 0.45 5.11 -9.58
C GLN A 1 -0.76 4.34 -9.09
N ILE A 2 -1.97 4.87 -9.28
CA ILE A 2 -3.21 4.11 -9.05
C ILE A 2 -3.59 3.46 -10.37
N LEU A 3 -3.69 2.14 -10.39
CA LEU A 3 -4.09 1.38 -11.57
C LEU A 3 -5.60 1.09 -11.50
N ASN A 4 -6.22 0.89 -12.67
CA ASN A 4 -7.65 0.57 -12.79
C ASN A 4 -8.57 1.57 -12.04
N ASN A 5 -8.44 2.86 -12.34
CA ASN A 5 -9.25 3.93 -11.73
C ASN A 5 -9.83 4.86 -12.81
N PRO A 6 -11.17 5.08 -12.86
CA PRO A 6 -12.20 4.57 -11.95
C PRO A 6 -12.51 3.08 -12.14
N CYS A 7 -12.97 2.42 -11.08
CA CYS A 7 -13.44 1.03 -11.09
C CYS A 7 -14.68 0.85 -10.22
N SER A 8 -15.26 -0.35 -10.23
CA SER A 8 -16.40 -0.68 -9.36
C SER A 8 -15.93 -0.86 -7.91
N TYR A 9 -16.83 -0.65 -6.96
CA TYR A 9 -16.53 -0.84 -5.53
C TYR A 9 -16.01 -2.25 -5.20
N PHE A 10 -16.41 -3.27 -5.95
CA PHE A 10 -15.99 -4.66 -5.75
C PHE A 10 -14.71 -5.05 -6.53
N SER A 11 -14.14 -4.12 -7.29
CA SER A 11 -12.87 -4.35 -7.98
C SER A 11 -11.70 -4.21 -7.01
N PRO A 12 -10.66 -5.06 -7.09
CA PRO A 12 -9.45 -4.88 -6.29
C PRO A 12 -8.81 -3.50 -6.52
N PHE A 13 -8.32 -2.90 -5.44
CA PHE A 13 -7.47 -1.73 -5.53
C PHE A 13 -6.08 -2.16 -5.96
N GLN A 14 -5.49 -1.43 -6.93
CA GLN A 14 -4.16 -1.73 -7.46
C GLN A 14 -3.27 -0.50 -7.37
N PHE A 15 -2.21 -0.61 -6.57
CA PHE A 15 -1.24 0.44 -6.33
C PHE A 15 0.12 0.03 -6.90
N GLU A 16 0.60 0.74 -7.91
CA GLU A 16 1.99 0.64 -8.32
C GLU A 16 2.83 1.56 -7.41
N ILE A 17 3.55 0.98 -6.46
CA ILE A 17 4.36 1.72 -5.49
C ILE A 17 5.80 1.75 -5.99
N THR A 18 6.36 2.94 -6.14
CA THR A 18 7.78 3.16 -6.46
C THR A 18 8.37 4.08 -5.41
N PHE A 19 9.47 3.67 -4.80
CA PHE A 19 10.14 4.44 -3.75
C PHE A 19 11.66 4.30 -3.87
N GLN A 20 12.38 5.30 -3.36
CA GLN A 20 13.83 5.30 -3.35
C GLN A 20 14.34 4.99 -1.95
N VAL A 21 15.20 3.99 -1.86
CA VAL A 21 15.92 3.62 -0.65
C VAL A 21 17.26 4.36 -0.66
N ILE A 22 17.39 5.38 0.18
CA ILE A 22 18.58 6.24 0.27
C ILE A 22 19.70 5.56 1.08
N SER A 23 19.32 4.73 2.06
CA SER A 23 20.21 3.92 2.89
C SER A 23 19.60 2.54 3.07
N ALA A 24 20.44 1.50 3.08
CA ALA A 24 19.97 0.13 3.24
C ALA A 24 19.22 -0.04 4.56
N LEU A 25 18.01 -0.59 4.49
CA LEU A 25 17.20 -0.93 5.66
C LEU A 25 17.38 -2.41 5.97
N LYS A 26 17.82 -2.70 7.20
CA LYS A 26 17.93 -4.07 7.71
C LYS A 26 16.59 -4.64 8.16
N GLU A 27 15.69 -3.76 8.59
CA GLU A 27 14.34 -4.08 9.01
C GLU A 27 13.39 -3.90 7.83
N ASP A 28 12.26 -4.59 7.89
CA ASP A 28 11.23 -4.53 6.87
C ASP A 28 10.41 -3.24 7.01
N LEU A 29 10.00 -2.67 5.87
CA LEU A 29 9.00 -1.60 5.85
C LEU A 29 7.60 -2.21 5.80
N GLU A 30 6.69 -1.74 6.67
CA GLU A 30 5.28 -2.09 6.60
C GLU A 30 4.55 -1.15 5.63
N PHE A 31 3.91 -1.71 4.60
CA PHE A 31 2.94 -1.01 3.77
C PHE A 31 1.54 -1.45 4.17
N LYS A 32 0.72 -0.49 4.58
CA LYS A 32 -0.66 -0.72 5.01
C LYS A 32 -1.63 0.03 4.12
N ILE A 33 -2.69 -0.64 3.67
CA ILE A 33 -3.82 0.00 2.99
C ILE A 33 -4.97 0.13 3.97
N VAL A 34 -5.40 1.36 4.22
CA VAL A 34 -6.51 1.68 5.12
C VAL A 34 -7.62 2.37 4.34
N TYR A 35 -8.81 1.79 4.37
CA TYR A 35 -10.03 2.38 3.83
C TYR A 35 -10.75 3.17 4.92
N VAL A 36 -10.87 4.48 4.73
CA VAL A 36 -11.57 5.36 5.67
C VAL A 36 -13.06 5.30 5.42
N GLY A 37 -13.79 4.55 6.24
CA GLY A 37 -15.23 4.35 6.07
C GLY A 37 -16.10 5.56 6.43
N SER A 38 -15.57 6.49 7.25
CA SER A 38 -16.24 7.72 7.63
C SER A 38 -15.24 8.81 7.97
N ALA A 39 -15.49 10.04 7.51
CA ALA A 39 -14.65 11.19 7.85
C ALA A 39 -14.85 11.67 9.31
N GLN A 40 -15.83 11.13 10.05
CA GLN A 40 -16.18 11.57 11.40
C GLN A 40 -15.28 10.97 12.49
N GLY A 41 -14.46 9.97 12.14
CA GLY A 41 -13.50 9.36 13.05
C GLY A 41 -13.07 7.97 12.59
N GLU A 42 -12.02 7.46 13.23
CA GLU A 42 -11.31 6.22 12.85
C GLU A 42 -12.10 4.94 13.16
N GLN A 43 -13.26 5.03 13.82
CA GLN A 43 -14.06 3.86 14.24
C GLN A 43 -14.54 3.01 13.05
N HIS A 44 -14.57 3.58 11.85
CA HIS A 44 -15.00 2.91 10.63
C HIS A 44 -13.84 2.63 9.66
N ASP A 45 -12.59 2.81 10.11
CA ASP A 45 -11.41 2.55 9.31
C ASP A 45 -11.17 1.04 9.21
N GLN A 46 -10.87 0.58 8.00
CA GLN A 46 -10.64 -0.82 7.71
C GLN A 46 -9.22 -0.97 7.18
N THR A 47 -8.40 -1.78 7.85
CA THR A 47 -7.12 -2.20 7.29
C THR A 47 -7.39 -3.31 6.28
N LEU A 48 -7.22 -3.02 5.00
CA LEU A 48 -7.47 -3.97 3.92
C LEU A 48 -6.28 -4.90 3.68
N GLU A 49 -5.06 -4.39 3.85
CA GLU A 49 -3.82 -5.16 3.71
C GLU A 49 -2.70 -4.58 4.59
N SER A 50 -1.79 -5.44 5.05
CA SER A 50 -0.55 -5.08 5.75
C SER A 50 0.58 -5.99 5.29
N VAL A 51 1.50 -5.46 4.47
CA VAL A 51 2.62 -6.23 3.91
C VAL A 51 3.96 -5.69 4.42
N MET A 52 4.85 -6.61 4.80
CA MET A 52 6.22 -6.30 5.18
C MET A 52 7.14 -6.47 3.97
N VAL A 53 7.95 -5.44 3.68
CA VAL A 53 8.87 -5.43 2.54
C VAL A 53 10.29 -5.18 3.04
N GLY A 54 11.11 -6.21 3.00
CA GLY A 54 12.54 -6.10 3.29
C GLY A 54 13.28 -7.43 3.24
N PRO A 55 14.59 -7.40 3.54
CA PRO A 55 15.42 -6.20 3.72
C PRO A 55 15.60 -5.41 2.41
N LEU A 56 15.80 -4.10 2.50
CA LEU A 56 15.80 -3.20 1.33
C LEU A 56 17.20 -2.65 1.03
N PRO A 57 17.83 -3.01 -0.10
CA PRO A 57 19.09 -2.42 -0.53
C PRO A 57 18.89 -0.99 -1.05
N VAL A 58 19.97 -0.20 -1.07
CA VAL A 58 19.98 1.15 -1.67
C VAL A 58 19.62 1.06 -3.15
N GLY A 59 18.73 1.94 -3.61
CA GLY A 59 18.28 1.98 -5.00
C GLY A 59 16.84 2.43 -5.14
N VAL A 60 16.25 2.14 -6.30
CA VAL A 60 14.83 2.37 -6.56
C VAL A 60 14.13 1.01 -6.55
N SER A 61 13.13 0.89 -5.69
CA SER A 61 12.28 -0.30 -5.57
C SER A 61 10.90 0.00 -6.15
N LYS A 62 10.33 -0.98 -6.84
CA LYS A 62 9.02 -0.88 -7.47
C LYS A 62 8.27 -2.20 -7.33
N PHE A 63 7.01 -2.13 -6.88
CA PHE A 63 6.12 -3.29 -6.81
C PHE A 63 4.66 -2.88 -7.01
N ILE A 64 3.80 -3.87 -7.26
CA ILE A 64 2.35 -3.68 -7.32
C ILE A 64 1.76 -4.29 -6.07
N LEU A 65 0.97 -3.50 -5.34
CA LEU A 65 0.14 -3.97 -4.24
C LEU A 65 -1.30 -4.03 -4.70
N GLU A 66 -1.85 -5.24 -4.75
CA GLU A 66 -3.26 -5.49 -5.07
C GLU A 66 -3.98 -5.94 -3.81
N VAL A 67 -5.14 -5.35 -3.53
CA VAL A 67 -5.93 -5.65 -2.33
C VAL A 67 -7.42 -5.67 -2.64
N SER A 68 -8.14 -6.59 -2.02
CA SER A 68 -9.59 -6.68 -2.16
C SER A 68 -10.29 -5.56 -1.35
N PRO A 69 -11.44 -5.06 -1.82
CA PRO A 69 -12.22 -4.04 -1.11
C PRO A 69 -12.77 -4.47 0.23
#